data_AF-A0A3C0ZJX3-F1
#
_entry.id   AF-A0A3C0ZJX3-F1
#
_cell.length_a   1.000
_cell.length_b   1.000
_cell.length_c   1.000
_cell.angle_alpha   90.00
_cell.angle_beta   90.00
_cell.angle_gamma   90.00
#
_symmetry.space_group_name_H-M   'P 1'
#
loop_
_entity.id
_entity.type
_entity.pdbx_description
1 polymer ?
#
loop_
_entity_poly.entity_id
_entity_poly.type
_entity_poly.pdbx_seq_one_letter_code
_entity_poly.pdbx_strand_id
1 'polypeptide(L)'
;MKSRDLDYLASPYTYQHSNVPGNPRWESDVVDDAGNWLGRARGVGGDGGYRVLTESLRRHGKLFVSEIDPTTYLEPVKTTEGGTGFDTVEGTLRILQRDLAQVFATGSGGWLFEFGHIPSFKAGRGWYDDAPMIKEIRQWSELGDSRRNLDIGSVAEIATVCDAKSFLVTQHWKAEEPWKGFGISISDYFNHWMLNSQARTLHRIGAPMDFLYRFDLRRVDVRRYKLLFMLNLFYLTKQEARQLATVLEGSGATVVWFYAPGYVTPGRFDQTQMEELSGFTFTRIDKPGPMMIQTIMDNPNVKNGLRFGVKKEHFPRFAVDGKDASVQSLGTWIDRDDIAFASKKHRGFTSVYVGCAPLPVELLQRLATGAGVRLWSSKPDCVRATRDTMAIIASSDGERRVTVPYPLAPSGGDAASRDFHLEMKFGEIKVFVKKP
;
A
#
# COMPACT_ATOMS: atom_id res chain seq x y z
N MET A 1 7.01 8.66 24.33
CA MET A 1 8.32 8.13 24.76
C MET A 1 9.38 8.60 23.77
N LYS A 2 10.64 8.75 24.20
CA LYS A 2 11.84 8.81 23.35
C LYS A 2 12.90 7.99 24.06
N SER A 3 13.08 6.73 23.65
CA SER A 3 14.29 6.00 23.98
C SER A 3 15.33 6.32 22.92
N ARG A 4 16.62 6.29 23.28
CA ARG A 4 17.72 6.23 22.29
C ARG A 4 17.98 4.80 21.82
N ASP A 5 17.46 3.81 22.56
CA ASP A 5 17.75 2.38 22.44
C ASP A 5 16.55 1.60 21.84
N LEU A 6 15.42 2.26 21.56
CA LEU A 6 14.19 1.64 20.99
C LEU A 6 13.58 2.53 19.90
N ASP A 7 13.82 2.17 18.64
CA ASP A 7 13.08 2.68 17.46
C ASP A 7 11.72 1.96 17.36
N TYR A 8 10.61 2.71 17.31
CA TYR A 8 9.29 2.14 17.06
C TYR A 8 9.03 2.04 15.55
N LEU A 9 9.20 0.85 14.99
CA LEU A 9 8.88 0.59 13.59
C LEU A 9 7.37 0.38 13.41
N ALA A 10 6.73 1.20 12.58
CA ALA A 10 5.37 0.94 12.11
C ALA A 10 5.41 -0.11 11.00
N SER A 11 4.64 -1.18 11.19
CA SER A 11 4.35 -2.19 10.18
C SER A 11 2.94 -1.90 9.62
N PRO A 12 2.79 -1.12 8.53
CA PRO A 12 1.48 -0.84 7.93
C PRO A 12 0.92 -2.01 7.09
N TYR A 13 1.57 -3.17 7.20
CA TYR A 13 1.28 -4.36 6.44
C TYR A 13 1.51 -5.57 7.32
N THR A 14 0.63 -6.55 7.23
CA THR A 14 0.83 -7.93 7.64
C THR A 14 -0.15 -8.78 6.83
N TYR A 15 0.19 -10.04 6.63
CA TYR A 15 -0.59 -10.93 5.78
C TYR A 15 -1.98 -11.14 6.39
N GLN A 16 -3.01 -10.94 5.57
CA GLN A 16 -4.35 -11.45 5.85
C GLN A 16 -4.62 -12.57 4.84
N HIS A 17 -4.93 -13.75 5.35
CA HIS A 17 -5.68 -14.80 4.66
C HIS A 17 -6.90 -14.22 3.94
N SER A 18 -7.39 -14.97 2.93
CA SER A 18 -8.55 -14.57 2.15
C SER A 18 -9.80 -14.43 3.01
N ASN A 19 -10.57 -13.35 2.81
CA ASN A 19 -11.92 -13.17 3.36
C ASN A 19 -13.03 -13.40 2.31
N VAL A 20 -12.67 -13.82 1.09
CA VAL A 20 -13.64 -14.11 0.03
C VAL A 20 -14.41 -15.39 0.40
N PRO A 21 -15.76 -15.35 0.49
CA PRO A 21 -16.54 -16.52 0.91
C PRO A 21 -16.35 -17.74 0.01
N GLY A 22 -15.88 -18.85 0.60
CA GLY A 22 -15.62 -20.11 -0.10
C GLY A 22 -14.15 -20.30 -0.53
N ASN A 23 -13.36 -19.24 -0.59
CA ASN A 23 -11.94 -19.34 -0.95
C ASN A 23 -11.10 -19.91 0.21
N PRO A 24 -10.07 -20.72 -0.06
CA PRO A 24 -9.12 -21.15 0.95
C PRO A 24 -8.38 -19.96 1.59
N ARG A 25 -8.18 -20.02 2.92
CA ARG A 25 -7.49 -18.98 3.69
C ARG A 25 -6.14 -18.58 3.08
N TRP A 26 -5.34 -19.55 2.65
CA TRP A 26 -4.00 -19.32 2.11
C TRP A 26 -3.98 -18.57 0.77
N GLU A 27 -5.10 -18.34 0.08
CA GLU A 27 -5.10 -17.54 -1.15
C GLU A 27 -4.80 -16.06 -0.92
N SER A 28 -5.06 -15.56 0.31
CA SER A 28 -4.75 -14.19 0.73
C SER A 28 -5.42 -13.07 -0.09
N ASP A 29 -6.55 -13.30 -0.76
CA ASP A 29 -7.35 -12.25 -1.43
C ASP A 29 -8.29 -11.52 -0.46
N VAL A 30 -8.25 -10.18 -0.44
CA VAL A 30 -9.19 -9.40 0.38
C VAL A 30 -10.16 -8.59 -0.47
N VAL A 31 -11.44 -8.65 -0.08
CA VAL A 31 -12.52 -7.77 -0.52
C VAL A 31 -13.02 -6.89 0.62
N ASP A 32 -13.59 -5.73 0.31
CA ASP A 32 -14.39 -4.96 1.28
C ASP A 32 -15.86 -5.40 1.30
N ASP A 33 -16.69 -4.86 2.21
CA ASP A 33 -18.09 -5.26 2.32
C ASP A 33 -19.00 -4.75 1.18
N ALA A 34 -18.46 -3.92 0.27
CA ALA A 34 -19.11 -3.55 -0.98
C ALA A 34 -18.74 -4.48 -2.14
N GLY A 35 -17.78 -5.38 -1.95
CA GLY A 35 -17.33 -6.37 -2.94
C GLY A 35 -16.13 -5.92 -3.77
N ASN A 36 -15.48 -4.80 -3.42
CA ASN A 36 -14.31 -4.32 -4.16
C ASN A 36 -13.08 -5.21 -3.88
N TRP A 37 -12.45 -5.77 -4.92
CA TRP A 37 -11.21 -6.56 -4.74
C TRP A 37 -10.02 -5.66 -4.45
N LEU A 38 -9.56 -5.71 -3.19
CA LEU A 38 -8.47 -4.87 -2.69
C LEU A 38 -7.11 -5.38 -3.16
N GLY A 39 -6.97 -6.69 -3.29
CA GLY A 39 -5.76 -7.33 -3.80
C GLY A 39 -5.33 -8.53 -2.98
N ARG A 40 -4.34 -9.25 -3.52
CA ARG A 40 -3.75 -10.45 -2.95
C ARG A 40 -2.40 -10.12 -2.30
N ALA A 41 -2.11 -10.66 -1.12
CA ALA A 41 -0.85 -10.40 -0.42
C ALA A 41 0.31 -11.32 -0.85
N ARG A 42 0.07 -12.64 -0.79
CA ARG A 42 1.04 -13.72 -1.07
C ARG A 42 0.70 -14.45 -2.38
N GLY A 43 1.52 -15.41 -2.81
CA GLY A 43 1.18 -16.25 -3.97
C GLY A 43 1.29 -15.58 -5.33
N VAL A 44 0.85 -16.30 -6.38
CA VAL A 44 0.81 -15.80 -7.75
C VAL A 44 -0.08 -14.55 -7.81
N GLY A 45 0.45 -13.47 -8.38
CA GLY A 45 -0.23 -12.17 -8.48
C GLY A 45 -0.37 -11.41 -7.15
N GLY A 46 0.25 -11.88 -6.07
CA GLY A 46 0.35 -11.15 -4.81
C GLY A 46 1.20 -9.88 -4.91
N ASP A 47 0.92 -8.89 -4.07
CA ASP A 47 1.62 -7.60 -4.06
C ASP A 47 3.01 -7.63 -3.40
N GLY A 48 3.30 -8.66 -2.59
CA GLY A 48 4.60 -8.86 -1.95
C GLY A 48 4.98 -7.80 -0.91
N GLY A 49 4.01 -7.04 -0.39
CA GLY A 49 4.23 -5.85 0.43
C GLY A 49 5.17 -6.05 1.62
N TYR A 50 6.17 -5.17 1.74
CA TYR A 50 7.10 -5.19 2.85
C TYR A 50 6.47 -4.64 4.13
N ARG A 51 6.70 -5.34 5.24
CA ARG A 51 6.17 -5.03 6.59
C ARG A 51 6.90 -3.87 7.30
N VAL A 52 7.46 -2.93 6.53
CA VAL A 52 8.26 -1.79 7.01
C VAL A 52 8.13 -0.58 6.07
N LEU A 53 8.36 0.62 6.62
CA LEU A 53 8.47 1.87 5.84
C LEU A 53 9.87 1.99 5.21
N THR A 54 10.07 1.35 4.05
CA THR A 54 11.38 1.22 3.41
C THR A 54 12.03 2.56 3.00
N GLU A 55 11.25 3.54 2.54
CA GLU A 55 11.79 4.86 2.18
C GLU A 55 12.38 5.58 3.41
N SER A 56 11.79 5.38 4.59
CA SER A 56 12.37 5.85 5.85
C SER A 56 13.67 5.12 6.20
N LEU A 57 13.71 3.79 6.12
CA LEU A 57 14.95 3.05 6.39
C LEU A 57 16.09 3.53 5.47
N ARG A 58 15.80 3.69 4.17
CA ARG A 58 16.72 4.22 3.16
C ARG A 58 17.20 5.64 3.47
N ARG A 59 16.32 6.54 3.94
CA ARG A 59 16.67 7.92 4.36
C ARG A 59 17.64 7.98 5.53
N HIS A 60 17.57 7.00 6.43
CA HIS A 60 18.48 6.86 7.58
C HIS A 60 19.70 5.96 7.29
N GLY A 61 19.97 5.65 6.01
CA GLY A 61 21.11 4.83 5.59
C GLY A 61 21.02 3.35 5.99
N LYS A 62 19.86 2.88 6.45
CA LYS A 62 19.64 1.50 6.88
C LYS A 62 19.20 0.65 5.68
N LEU A 63 19.91 -0.45 5.42
CA LEU A 63 19.46 -1.48 4.48
C LEU A 63 18.33 -2.30 5.12
N PHE A 64 17.22 -2.48 4.41
CA PHE A 64 16.24 -3.51 4.73
C PHE A 64 16.62 -4.81 4.03
N VAL A 65 16.66 -5.92 4.77
CA VAL A 65 16.75 -7.27 4.21
C VAL A 65 15.39 -7.93 4.39
N SER A 66 14.72 -8.24 3.30
CA SER A 66 13.50 -9.04 3.36
C SER A 66 13.87 -10.50 3.59
N GLU A 67 13.22 -11.11 4.57
CA GLU A 67 13.00 -12.56 4.56
C GLU A 67 12.21 -12.91 3.29
N ILE A 68 12.61 -13.97 2.60
CA ILE A 68 11.91 -14.59 1.48
C ILE A 68 11.58 -16.01 1.95
N ASP A 69 10.38 -16.13 2.50
CA ASP A 69 9.81 -17.28 3.22
C ASP A 69 8.61 -17.97 2.53
N PRO A 70 8.31 -17.82 1.21
CA PRO A 70 7.14 -18.46 0.63
C PRO A 70 7.30 -19.99 0.59
N THR A 71 6.22 -20.69 0.93
CA THR A 71 6.09 -22.13 0.66
C THR A 71 6.33 -22.43 -0.81
N THR A 72 6.94 -23.58 -1.11
CA THR A 72 7.27 -24.04 -2.47
C THR A 72 6.60 -25.37 -2.77
N TYR A 73 6.66 -25.85 -4.02
CA TYR A 73 6.07 -27.14 -4.42
C TYR A 73 6.72 -28.36 -3.76
N LEU A 74 7.81 -28.16 -3.03
CA LEU A 74 8.42 -29.18 -2.18
C LEU A 74 7.64 -29.37 -0.88
N GLU A 75 6.97 -28.33 -0.38
CA GLU A 75 6.08 -28.39 0.77
C GLU A 75 4.61 -28.30 0.34
N PRO A 76 3.97 -29.42 -0.07
CA PRO A 76 2.61 -29.41 -0.62
C PRO A 76 1.52 -29.22 0.45
N VAL A 77 1.85 -29.16 1.75
CA VAL A 77 0.85 -29.10 2.81
C VAL A 77 0.27 -27.68 2.94
N LYS A 78 -1.02 -27.55 2.56
CA LYS A 78 -1.83 -26.32 2.62
C LYS A 78 -2.24 -25.89 4.04
N THR A 79 -1.30 -25.90 5.00
CA THR A 79 -1.55 -25.54 6.42
C THR A 79 -1.52 -24.04 6.71
N THR A 80 -0.57 -23.28 6.13
CA THR A 80 -0.32 -21.87 6.49
C THR A 80 0.27 -21.07 5.33
N GLU A 81 0.08 -19.74 5.37
CA GLU A 81 0.92 -18.68 4.79
C GLU A 81 1.88 -19.07 3.63
N GLY A 82 1.38 -18.98 2.38
CA GLY A 82 2.18 -19.17 1.17
C GLY A 82 1.59 -18.50 -0.07
N GLY A 83 0.26 -18.48 -0.19
CA GLY A 83 -0.46 -17.90 -1.32
C GLY A 83 -1.00 -18.94 -2.30
N THR A 84 -1.52 -18.51 -3.44
CA THR A 84 -1.88 -19.39 -4.56
C THR A 84 -0.65 -19.90 -5.33
N GLY A 85 -0.74 -21.13 -5.86
CA GLY A 85 0.16 -21.68 -6.88
C GLY A 85 1.45 -22.32 -6.36
N PHE A 86 1.76 -22.22 -5.06
CA PHE A 86 2.96 -22.82 -4.48
C PHE A 86 3.02 -24.35 -4.67
N ASP A 87 1.88 -25.03 -4.71
CA ASP A 87 1.76 -26.47 -4.98
C ASP A 87 2.11 -26.89 -6.42
N THR A 88 2.64 -25.95 -7.23
CA THR A 88 3.12 -26.18 -8.59
C THR A 88 4.50 -25.56 -8.80
N VAL A 89 5.29 -26.15 -9.70
CA VAL A 89 6.59 -25.58 -10.13
C VAL A 89 6.38 -24.19 -10.71
N GLU A 90 5.43 -24.03 -11.64
CA GLU A 90 5.16 -22.79 -12.36
C GLU A 90 4.70 -21.65 -11.43
N GLY A 91 3.82 -21.95 -10.47
CA GLY A 91 3.35 -20.97 -9.49
C GLY A 91 4.43 -20.61 -8.46
N THR A 92 5.20 -21.58 -7.96
CA THR A 92 6.36 -21.30 -7.09
C THR A 92 7.38 -20.40 -7.79
N LEU A 93 7.72 -20.65 -9.05
CA LEU A 93 8.66 -19.81 -9.79
C LEU A 93 8.12 -18.38 -9.94
N ARG A 94 6.83 -18.17 -10.21
CA ARG A 94 6.22 -16.82 -10.20
C ARG A 94 6.29 -16.14 -8.83
N ILE A 95 6.10 -16.88 -7.73
CA ILE A 95 6.21 -16.33 -6.36
C ILE A 95 7.64 -15.88 -6.08
N LEU A 96 8.62 -16.72 -6.43
CA LEU A 96 10.05 -16.47 -6.25
C LEU A 96 10.52 -15.29 -7.14
N GLN A 97 10.08 -15.25 -8.40
CA GLN A 97 10.29 -14.13 -9.32
C GLN A 97 9.72 -12.81 -8.79
N ARG A 98 8.51 -12.81 -8.19
CA ARG A 98 7.93 -11.62 -7.55
C ARG A 98 8.84 -11.06 -6.47
N ASP A 99 9.28 -11.91 -5.54
CA ASP A 99 10.04 -11.46 -4.37
C ASP A 99 11.46 -11.03 -4.75
N LEU A 100 12.12 -11.76 -5.66
CA LEU A 100 13.44 -11.40 -6.17
C LEU A 100 13.39 -10.15 -7.06
N ALA A 101 12.35 -9.97 -7.88
CA ALA A 101 12.12 -8.73 -8.63
C ALA A 101 11.89 -7.52 -7.72
N GLN A 102 11.11 -7.69 -6.63
CA GLN A 102 10.91 -6.60 -5.67
C GLN A 102 12.19 -6.28 -4.89
N VAL A 103 12.95 -7.29 -4.47
CA VAL A 103 14.28 -7.09 -3.86
C VAL A 103 15.18 -6.31 -4.82
N PHE A 104 15.32 -6.77 -6.06
CA PHE A 104 16.14 -6.14 -7.09
C PHE A 104 15.71 -4.68 -7.33
N ALA A 105 14.45 -4.45 -7.72
CA ALA A 105 13.97 -3.16 -8.23
C ALA A 105 13.65 -2.10 -7.16
N THR A 106 13.75 -2.42 -5.86
CA THR A 106 13.54 -1.45 -4.77
C THR A 106 14.83 -1.02 -4.07
N GLY A 107 15.98 -1.62 -4.39
CA GLY A 107 17.22 -1.40 -3.65
C GLY A 107 17.31 -2.16 -2.32
N SER A 108 16.32 -2.98 -1.98
CA SER A 108 16.33 -3.82 -0.77
C SER A 108 17.34 -4.97 -0.89
N GLY A 109 17.67 -5.60 0.24
CA GLY A 109 18.29 -6.93 0.30
C GLY A 109 17.24 -8.03 0.41
N GLY A 110 17.62 -9.26 0.08
CA GLY A 110 16.77 -10.45 0.22
C GLY A 110 17.55 -11.61 0.81
N TRP A 111 16.90 -12.36 1.71
CA TRP A 111 17.41 -13.60 2.29
C TRP A 111 16.41 -14.72 1.99
N LEU A 112 16.82 -15.68 1.17
CA LEU A 112 16.08 -16.94 0.97
C LEU A 112 16.09 -17.71 2.29
N PHE A 113 14.95 -17.70 2.99
CA PHE A 113 14.81 -18.30 4.31
C PHE A 113 14.55 -19.80 4.17
N GLU A 114 15.58 -20.60 4.43
CA GLU A 114 15.55 -22.05 4.24
C GLU A 114 15.10 -22.74 5.54
N PHE A 115 13.83 -23.18 5.57
CA PHE A 115 13.27 -23.93 6.70
C PHE A 115 13.79 -25.39 6.77
N GLY A 116 14.25 -25.96 5.66
CA GLY A 116 14.85 -27.29 5.61
C GLY A 116 14.00 -28.41 6.21
N HIS A 117 14.66 -29.35 6.90
CA HIS A 117 14.05 -30.55 7.48
C HIS A 117 13.42 -30.31 8.88
N ILE A 118 12.73 -29.19 9.10
CA ILE A 118 11.98 -28.98 10.36
C ILE A 118 10.82 -29.99 10.44
N PRO A 119 10.59 -30.71 11.57
CA PRO A 119 9.61 -31.81 11.65
C PRO A 119 8.14 -31.48 11.35
N SER A 120 7.75 -30.20 11.30
CA SER A 120 6.42 -29.77 10.86
C SER A 120 6.25 -29.75 9.34
N PHE A 121 7.36 -29.75 8.60
CA PHE A 121 7.40 -29.71 7.14
C PHE A 121 7.80 -31.09 6.58
N LYS A 122 7.17 -31.44 5.46
CA LYS A 122 7.25 -32.75 4.80
C LYS A 122 8.09 -32.73 3.52
N ALA A 123 8.65 -31.59 3.15
CA ALA A 123 9.50 -31.43 1.96
C ALA A 123 10.66 -32.43 1.88
N GLY A 124 11.20 -32.89 3.02
CA GLY A 124 12.23 -33.92 3.06
C GLY A 124 13.59 -33.51 2.50
N ARG A 125 13.74 -32.23 2.13
CA ARG A 125 14.94 -31.51 1.65
C ARG A 125 14.75 -30.00 1.90
N GLY A 126 15.70 -29.18 1.47
CA GLY A 126 15.53 -27.71 1.49
C GLY A 126 14.34 -27.25 0.65
N TRP A 127 13.64 -26.21 1.08
CA TRP A 127 12.54 -25.57 0.38
C TRP A 127 12.96 -25.02 -0.99
N TYR A 128 14.24 -24.68 -1.18
CA TYR A 128 14.80 -24.24 -2.46
C TYR A 128 15.65 -25.30 -3.18
N ASP A 129 15.77 -26.50 -2.62
CA ASP A 129 16.69 -27.56 -3.08
C ASP A 129 16.12 -28.37 -4.26
N ASP A 130 15.76 -27.70 -5.36
CA ASP A 130 15.34 -28.37 -6.60
C ASP A 130 15.76 -27.59 -7.86
N ALA A 131 16.09 -28.31 -8.92
CA ALA A 131 16.75 -27.76 -10.11
C ALA A 131 16.04 -26.56 -10.78
N PRO A 132 14.69 -26.49 -10.88
CA PRO A 132 14.00 -25.31 -11.41
C PRO A 132 14.23 -24.05 -10.55
N MET A 133 14.13 -24.16 -9.22
CA MET A 133 14.34 -23.04 -8.31
C MET A 133 15.81 -22.62 -8.25
N ILE A 134 16.74 -23.57 -8.20
CA ILE A 134 18.19 -23.28 -8.23
C ILE A 134 18.59 -22.54 -9.52
N LYS A 135 17.97 -22.90 -10.66
CA LYS A 135 18.18 -22.19 -11.93
C LYS A 135 17.65 -20.75 -11.89
N GLU A 136 16.44 -20.55 -11.37
CA GLU A 136 15.83 -19.22 -11.21
C GLU A 136 16.68 -18.33 -10.28
N ILE A 137 17.01 -18.82 -9.08
CA ILE A 137 17.83 -18.12 -8.08
C ILE A 137 19.17 -17.67 -8.67
N ARG A 138 19.81 -18.52 -9.49
CA ARG A 138 21.05 -18.16 -10.19
C ARG A 138 20.89 -16.95 -11.10
N GLN A 139 19.84 -16.90 -11.92
CA GLN A 139 19.58 -15.78 -12.84
C GLN A 139 19.37 -14.47 -12.08
N TRP A 140 18.67 -14.50 -10.94
CA TRP A 140 18.52 -13.32 -10.08
C TRP A 140 19.80 -12.93 -9.34
N SER A 141 20.68 -13.88 -9.01
CA SER A 141 22.01 -13.59 -8.45
C SER A 141 22.91 -12.91 -9.48
N GLU A 142 22.95 -13.42 -10.71
CA GLU A 142 23.71 -12.85 -11.84
C GLU A 142 23.22 -11.43 -12.19
N LEU A 143 21.90 -11.22 -12.24
CA LEU A 143 21.29 -9.89 -12.38
C LEU A 143 21.60 -8.99 -11.16
N GLY A 144 21.65 -9.57 -9.95
CA GLY A 144 21.94 -8.89 -8.70
C GLY A 144 23.32 -8.23 -8.66
N ASP A 145 24.36 -8.87 -9.20
CA ASP A 145 25.70 -8.29 -9.25
C ASP A 145 25.79 -7.05 -10.15
N SER A 146 24.97 -6.97 -11.21
CA SER A 146 24.87 -5.76 -12.04
C SER A 146 24.38 -4.53 -11.26
N ARG A 147 23.58 -4.75 -10.19
CA ARG A 147 22.94 -3.68 -9.42
C ARG A 147 23.93 -2.75 -8.70
N ARG A 148 25.18 -3.18 -8.52
CA ARG A 148 26.26 -2.34 -7.95
C ARG A 148 26.49 -1.05 -8.75
N ASN A 149 26.09 -1.02 -10.01
CA ASN A 149 26.28 0.10 -10.94
C ASN A 149 24.99 0.92 -11.20
N LEU A 150 23.87 0.64 -10.51
CA LEU A 150 22.55 1.21 -10.81
C LEU A 150 22.09 2.19 -9.73
N ASP A 151 21.55 3.35 -10.12
CA ASP A 151 20.96 4.32 -9.19
C ASP A 151 19.60 3.81 -8.65
N ILE A 152 19.63 3.30 -7.42
CA ILE A 152 18.46 2.85 -6.66
C ILE A 152 17.70 3.98 -5.92
N GLY A 153 17.90 5.24 -6.32
CA GLY A 153 17.11 6.38 -5.83
C GLY A 153 15.63 6.28 -6.24
N SER A 154 14.72 6.46 -5.28
CA SER A 154 13.28 6.39 -5.54
C SER A 154 12.78 7.50 -6.48
N VAL A 155 11.92 7.09 -7.41
CA VAL A 155 11.26 7.96 -8.41
C VAL A 155 9.75 8.13 -8.16
N ALA A 156 9.27 7.71 -6.99
CA ALA A 156 7.86 7.78 -6.64
C ALA A 156 7.33 9.23 -6.61
N GLU A 157 6.27 9.49 -7.39
CA GLU A 157 5.48 10.73 -7.32
C GLU A 157 4.38 10.65 -6.23
N ILE A 158 4.27 9.51 -5.55
CA ILE A 158 3.28 9.20 -4.52
C ILE A 158 3.98 8.75 -3.24
N ALA A 159 3.48 9.19 -2.08
CA ALA A 159 3.93 8.69 -0.78
C ALA A 159 2.76 8.30 0.12
N THR A 160 2.90 7.17 0.82
CA THR A 160 2.07 6.80 1.97
C THR A 160 2.80 7.17 3.25
N VAL A 161 2.18 8.02 4.06
CA VAL A 161 2.77 8.68 5.22
C VAL A 161 2.09 8.16 6.49
N CYS A 162 2.86 7.46 7.33
CA CYS A 162 2.37 6.84 8.56
C CYS A 162 3.05 7.42 9.81
N ASP A 163 2.48 7.21 10.99
CA ASP A 163 3.13 7.45 12.28
C ASP A 163 2.93 6.25 13.23
N ALA A 164 4.02 5.81 13.87
CA ALA A 164 4.00 4.70 14.83
C ALA A 164 3.27 5.06 16.14
N LYS A 165 3.14 6.35 16.47
CA LYS A 165 2.45 6.81 17.68
C LYS A 165 0.95 6.57 17.65
N SER A 166 0.34 6.54 16.46
CA SER A 166 -1.11 6.36 16.33
C SER A 166 -1.59 4.98 16.79
N PHE A 167 -0.74 3.95 16.67
CA PHE A 167 -0.97 2.60 17.23
C PHE A 167 -1.08 2.61 18.77
N LEU A 168 -0.67 3.70 19.44
CA LEU A 168 -0.76 3.87 20.90
C LEU A 168 -2.03 4.61 21.33
N VAL A 169 -2.88 5.05 20.39
CA VAL A 169 -4.16 5.74 20.68
C VAL A 169 -5.37 5.08 20.00
N THR A 170 -5.16 4.07 19.16
CA THR A 170 -6.24 3.18 18.70
C THR A 170 -6.53 2.11 19.76
N GLN A 171 -7.75 1.56 19.72
CA GLN A 171 -8.14 0.45 20.58
C GLN A 171 -7.21 -0.76 20.33
N HIS A 172 -6.84 -1.49 21.38
CA HIS A 172 -5.77 -2.50 21.27
C HIS A 172 -6.17 -3.75 20.47
N TRP A 173 -5.16 -4.31 19.77
CA TRP A 173 -5.12 -5.59 19.04
C TRP A 173 -5.74 -6.85 19.68
N LYS A 174 -6.21 -6.81 20.94
CA LYS A 174 -6.91 -7.90 21.64
C LYS A 174 -8.38 -7.61 21.97
N ALA A 175 -8.88 -6.41 21.68
CA ALA A 175 -10.19 -5.94 22.13
C ALA A 175 -11.30 -6.05 21.08
N GLU A 176 -11.00 -6.60 19.89
CA GLU A 176 -12.00 -7.00 18.91
C GLU A 176 -12.13 -8.53 18.90
N GLU A 177 -13.34 -9.05 18.73
CA GLU A 177 -13.53 -10.50 18.57
C GLU A 177 -12.73 -11.03 17.37
N PRO A 178 -12.25 -12.30 17.41
CA PRO A 178 -11.51 -12.87 16.30
C PRO A 178 -12.28 -12.77 14.98
N TRP A 179 -11.68 -12.12 13.98
CA TRP A 179 -12.31 -11.83 12.70
C TRP A 179 -12.62 -13.13 11.95
N LYS A 180 -13.87 -13.62 12.06
CA LYS A 180 -14.32 -14.93 11.54
C LYS A 180 -14.14 -14.99 10.02
N GLY A 181 -13.14 -15.74 9.57
CA GLY A 181 -12.80 -15.90 8.16
C GLY A 181 -11.71 -14.96 7.64
N PHE A 182 -11.09 -14.13 8.48
CA PHE A 182 -9.99 -13.24 8.09
C PHE A 182 -8.67 -13.73 8.72
N GLY A 183 -7.53 -13.38 8.11
CA GLY A 183 -6.25 -13.97 8.50
C GLY A 183 -5.39 -13.25 9.53
N ILE A 184 -5.76 -12.04 9.96
CA ILE A 184 -5.22 -11.51 11.21
C ILE A 184 -6.21 -11.91 12.29
N SER A 185 -5.90 -12.99 13.00
CA SER A 185 -6.81 -13.60 13.98
C SER A 185 -7.34 -12.61 14.99
N ILE A 186 -6.52 -11.63 15.42
CA ILE A 186 -6.97 -10.48 16.22
C ILE A 186 -6.18 -9.23 15.81
N SER A 187 -6.90 -8.17 15.44
CA SER A 187 -6.40 -6.84 15.11
C SER A 187 -7.53 -5.85 15.33
N ASP A 188 -7.19 -4.62 15.73
CA ASP A 188 -8.13 -3.51 15.70
C ASP A 188 -8.49 -3.09 14.26
N TYR A 189 -9.64 -2.43 14.14
CA TYR A 189 -10.20 -1.89 12.90
C TYR A 189 -9.20 -1.06 12.10
N PHE A 190 -8.45 -0.17 12.75
CA PHE A 190 -7.60 0.79 12.07
C PHE A 190 -6.41 0.10 11.41
N ASN A 191 -5.74 -0.78 12.15
CA ASN A 191 -4.66 -1.59 11.60
C ASN A 191 -5.18 -2.58 10.55
N HIS A 192 -6.33 -3.22 10.77
CA HIS A 192 -6.90 -4.16 9.79
C HIS A 192 -7.24 -3.46 8.46
N TRP A 193 -8.06 -2.40 8.50
CA TRP A 193 -8.69 -1.84 7.30
C TRP A 193 -7.99 -0.60 6.74
N MET A 194 -7.50 0.29 7.61
CA MET A 194 -6.80 1.50 7.15
C MET A 194 -5.32 1.26 6.85
N LEU A 195 -4.69 0.22 7.42
CA LEU A 195 -3.31 -0.16 7.06
C LEU A 195 -3.30 -1.40 6.15
N ASN A 196 -3.54 -2.60 6.70
CA ASN A 196 -3.25 -3.87 6.02
C ASN A 196 -4.08 -4.06 4.73
N SER A 197 -5.41 -3.85 4.79
CA SER A 197 -6.27 -3.94 3.61
C SER A 197 -6.00 -2.83 2.59
N GLN A 198 -5.72 -1.60 3.05
CA GLN A 198 -5.48 -0.44 2.18
C GLN A 198 -4.13 -0.51 1.43
N ALA A 199 -3.09 -1.08 2.06
CA ALA A 199 -1.77 -1.20 1.48
C ALA A 199 -1.74 -2.05 0.19
N ARG A 200 -2.65 -3.04 0.08
CA ARG A 200 -2.86 -3.86 -1.12
C ARG A 200 -3.28 -3.03 -2.33
N THR A 201 -4.29 -2.18 -2.19
CA THR A 201 -4.74 -1.30 -3.29
C THR A 201 -3.73 -0.19 -3.56
N LEU A 202 -3.02 0.30 -2.53
CA LEU A 202 -1.91 1.26 -2.70
C LEU A 202 -0.77 0.67 -3.54
N HIS A 203 -0.36 -0.58 -3.30
CA HIS A 203 0.65 -1.25 -4.12
C HIS A 203 0.18 -1.49 -5.56
N ARG A 204 -1.12 -1.77 -5.76
CA ARG A 204 -1.77 -1.98 -7.06
C ARG A 204 -2.12 -0.71 -7.83
N ILE A 205 -1.69 0.48 -7.40
CA ILE A 205 -2.08 1.75 -8.04
C ILE A 205 -1.58 1.90 -9.49
N GLY A 206 -0.66 1.05 -9.95
CA GLY A 206 -0.08 1.11 -11.29
C GLY A 206 1.08 2.11 -11.44
N ALA A 207 1.65 2.62 -10.33
CA ALA A 207 2.78 3.54 -10.30
C ALA A 207 3.69 3.30 -9.07
N PRO A 208 4.98 3.69 -9.11
CA PRO A 208 5.87 3.60 -7.95
C PRO A 208 5.40 4.48 -6.78
N MET A 209 5.47 3.95 -5.56
CA MET A 209 5.04 4.61 -4.33
C MET A 209 6.03 4.39 -3.18
N ASP A 210 6.37 5.46 -2.47
CA ASP A 210 7.19 5.41 -1.26
C ASP A 210 6.32 5.20 0.00
N PHE A 211 6.87 4.52 1.00
CA PHE A 211 6.25 4.31 2.32
C PHE A 211 7.20 4.83 3.40
N LEU A 212 6.81 5.91 4.10
CA LEU A 212 7.68 6.64 5.04
C LEU A 212 6.95 7.12 6.30
N TYR A 213 7.72 7.35 7.38
CA TYR A 213 7.23 8.04 8.56
C TYR A 213 6.96 9.52 8.26
N ARG A 214 5.93 10.07 8.89
CA ARG A 214 5.64 11.51 8.92
C ARG A 214 6.84 12.36 9.32
N PHE A 215 7.70 11.90 10.24
CA PHE A 215 8.88 12.66 10.66
C PHE A 215 9.98 12.75 9.59
N ASP A 216 9.95 11.87 8.58
CA ASP A 216 10.87 11.90 7.44
C ASP A 216 10.33 12.69 6.24
N LEU A 217 9.06 13.11 6.27
CA LEU A 217 8.46 13.97 5.23
C LEU A 217 8.90 15.43 5.44
N ARG A 218 9.66 15.98 4.50
CA ARG A 218 10.25 17.33 4.59
C ARG A 218 9.76 18.22 3.45
N ARG A 219 9.93 19.54 3.59
CA ARG A 219 9.50 20.54 2.59
C ARG A 219 10.23 20.43 1.23
N VAL A 220 11.32 19.67 1.12
CA VAL A 220 11.92 19.32 -0.18
C VAL A 220 11.16 18.20 -0.90
N ASP A 221 10.55 17.28 -0.15
CA ASP A 221 9.94 16.07 -0.70
C ASP A 221 8.61 16.36 -1.41
N VAL A 222 7.87 17.40 -0.99
CA VAL A 222 6.61 17.84 -1.63
C VAL A 222 6.80 18.47 -3.02
N ARG A 223 8.04 18.66 -3.48
CA ARG A 223 8.35 18.98 -4.89
C ARG A 223 8.41 17.73 -5.78
N ARG A 224 8.54 16.54 -5.19
CA ARG A 224 8.55 15.23 -5.87
C ARG A 224 7.21 14.53 -5.70
N TYR A 225 6.69 14.49 -4.48
CA TYR A 225 5.41 13.88 -4.18
C TYR A 225 4.26 14.80 -4.58
N LYS A 226 3.58 14.45 -5.68
CA LYS A 226 2.34 15.09 -6.11
C LYS A 226 1.13 14.61 -5.32
N LEU A 227 1.18 13.38 -4.80
CA LEU A 227 0.11 12.78 -4.00
C LEU A 227 0.65 12.22 -2.68
N LEU A 228 0.01 12.57 -1.57
CA LEU A 228 0.36 12.14 -0.22
C LEU A 228 -0.86 11.50 0.47
N PHE A 229 -0.76 10.22 0.82
CA PHE A 229 -1.76 9.50 1.61
C PHE A 229 -1.38 9.57 3.11
N MET A 230 -2.08 10.38 3.89
CA MET A 230 -1.85 10.61 5.31
C MET A 230 -2.62 9.58 6.14
N LEU A 231 -2.08 8.35 6.19
CA LEU A 231 -2.89 7.15 6.28
C LEU A 231 -3.43 6.83 7.69
N ASN A 232 -2.61 7.05 8.73
CA ASN A 232 -2.99 6.79 10.11
C ASN A 232 -2.60 7.95 11.06
N LEU A 233 -2.54 9.20 10.58
CA LEU A 233 -1.98 10.32 11.35
C LEU A 233 -2.90 10.85 12.48
N PHE A 234 -3.55 9.97 13.23
CA PHE A 234 -4.55 10.30 14.25
C PHE A 234 -3.97 11.03 15.46
N TYR A 235 -2.76 10.67 15.89
CA TYR A 235 -2.08 11.33 17.01
C TYR A 235 -1.04 12.34 16.52
N LEU A 236 -1.20 13.62 16.91
CA LEU A 236 -0.20 14.67 16.68
C LEU A 236 -0.13 15.62 17.88
N THR A 237 1.08 16.01 18.28
CA THR A 237 1.27 17.19 19.14
C THR A 237 1.05 18.48 18.33
N LYS A 238 0.71 19.60 18.99
CA LYS A 238 0.57 20.91 18.32
C LYS A 238 1.83 21.34 17.57
N GLN A 239 3.02 20.92 18.01
CA GLN A 239 4.27 21.16 17.29
C GLN A 239 4.34 20.34 15.99
N GLU A 240 3.98 19.06 16.03
CA GLU A 240 4.03 18.15 14.89
C GLU A 240 2.96 18.46 13.84
N ALA A 241 1.76 18.87 14.26
CA ALA A 241 0.71 19.35 13.37
C ALA A 241 1.14 20.65 12.64
N ARG A 242 1.76 21.60 13.36
CA ARG A 242 2.33 22.82 12.76
C ARG A 242 3.47 22.51 11.78
N GLN A 243 4.39 21.63 12.16
CA GLN A 243 5.49 21.18 11.28
C GLN A 243 4.95 20.55 10.00
N LEU A 244 3.95 19.68 10.09
CA LEU A 244 3.31 19.07 8.92
C LEU A 244 2.61 20.13 8.05
N ALA A 245 1.87 21.06 8.65
CA ALA A 245 1.25 22.16 7.90
C ALA A 245 2.29 23.01 7.14
N THR A 246 3.41 23.38 7.76
CA THR A 246 4.51 24.12 7.11
C THR A 246 5.24 23.33 6.02
N VAL A 247 5.18 21.99 6.03
CA VAL A 247 5.68 21.14 4.94
C VAL A 247 4.72 21.13 3.75
N LEU A 248 3.41 21.15 3.99
CA LEU A 248 2.37 21.08 2.95
C LEU A 248 2.00 22.44 2.35
N GLU A 249 2.19 23.53 3.08
CA GLU A 249 1.84 24.89 2.67
C GLU A 249 2.59 25.35 1.42
N GLY A 250 1.82 25.75 0.40
CA GLY A 250 2.33 26.15 -0.91
C GLY A 250 2.94 25.01 -1.75
N SER A 251 2.70 23.75 -1.40
CA SER A 251 3.29 22.60 -2.11
C SER A 251 2.71 22.32 -3.50
N GLY A 252 1.47 22.72 -3.76
CA GLY A 252 0.72 22.31 -4.97
C GLY A 252 0.24 20.86 -4.98
N ALA A 253 0.69 20.02 -4.04
CA ALA A 253 0.36 18.60 -3.97
C ALA A 253 -1.11 18.33 -3.62
N THR A 254 -1.56 17.10 -3.84
CA THR A 254 -2.81 16.57 -3.30
C THR A 254 -2.53 15.77 -2.03
N VAL A 255 -3.25 16.07 -0.96
CA VAL A 255 -3.08 15.44 0.36
C VAL A 255 -4.39 14.78 0.75
N VAL A 256 -4.37 13.46 0.91
CA VAL A 256 -5.51 12.62 1.25
C VAL A 256 -5.44 12.25 2.73
N TRP A 257 -6.36 12.79 3.51
CA TRP A 257 -6.48 12.55 4.94
C TRP A 257 -7.50 11.44 5.22
N PHE A 258 -7.09 10.46 6.01
CA PHE A 258 -7.94 9.36 6.42
C PHE A 258 -8.51 9.59 7.84
N TYR A 259 -9.84 9.48 7.95
CA TYR A 259 -10.64 9.45 9.18
C TYR A 259 -10.47 10.61 10.18
N ALA A 260 -9.39 10.67 10.96
CA ALA A 260 -9.27 11.57 12.11
C ALA A 260 -7.88 12.25 12.22
N PRO A 261 -7.39 12.92 11.16
CA PRO A 261 -6.02 13.44 11.08
C PRO A 261 -5.73 14.48 12.19
N GLY A 262 -4.80 14.17 13.08
CA GLY A 262 -4.42 15.04 14.20
C GLY A 262 -5.49 15.24 15.28
N TYR A 263 -6.57 14.44 15.29
CA TYR A 263 -7.66 14.56 16.26
C TYR A 263 -7.24 14.26 17.70
N VAL A 264 -6.27 13.35 17.89
CA VAL A 264 -5.77 12.96 19.21
C VAL A 264 -4.49 13.75 19.54
N THR A 265 -4.46 14.34 20.73
CA THR A 265 -3.34 15.14 21.23
C THR A 265 -2.94 14.68 22.64
N PRO A 266 -1.80 15.14 23.21
CA PRO A 266 -1.49 14.87 24.61
C PRO A 266 -2.63 15.27 25.55
N GLY A 267 -3.23 14.26 26.20
CA GLY A 267 -4.25 14.42 27.24
C GLY A 267 -5.68 14.74 26.79
N ARG A 268 -5.97 14.93 25.49
CA ARG A 268 -7.33 15.19 24.99
C ARG A 268 -7.49 14.94 23.49
N PHE A 269 -8.74 14.84 23.06
CA PHE A 269 -9.14 15.09 21.68
C PHE A 269 -9.16 16.60 21.36
N ASP A 270 -8.81 16.99 20.15
CA ASP A 270 -8.73 18.38 19.68
C ASP A 270 -9.22 18.46 18.23
N GLN A 271 -10.54 18.72 18.05
CA GLN A 271 -11.13 18.82 16.72
C GLN A 271 -10.55 20.00 15.93
N THR A 272 -10.29 21.13 16.59
CA THR A 272 -9.72 22.31 15.94
C THR A 272 -8.34 22.03 15.33
N GLN A 273 -7.50 21.17 15.94
CA GLN A 273 -6.25 20.72 15.30
C GLN A 273 -6.49 19.92 14.01
N MET A 274 -7.52 19.07 13.98
CA MET A 274 -7.93 18.31 12.78
C MET A 274 -8.51 19.22 11.69
N GLU A 275 -9.24 20.26 12.07
CA GLU A 275 -9.81 21.27 11.18
C GLU A 275 -8.75 22.21 10.60
N GLU A 276 -7.81 22.72 11.42
CA GLU A 276 -6.68 23.54 10.96
C GLU A 276 -5.79 22.79 9.96
N LEU A 277 -5.52 21.51 10.22
CA LEU A 277 -4.61 20.67 9.45
C LEU A 277 -5.20 20.23 8.10
N SER A 278 -6.43 19.72 8.12
CA SER A 278 -7.13 19.27 6.91
C SER A 278 -7.82 20.40 6.14
N GLY A 279 -8.15 21.49 6.82
CA GLY A 279 -8.86 22.66 6.28
C GLY A 279 -10.38 22.53 6.29
N PHE A 280 -10.95 21.35 6.54
CA PHE A 280 -12.40 21.12 6.62
C PHE A 280 -12.92 21.38 8.04
N THR A 281 -14.15 21.87 8.17
CA THR A 281 -14.90 21.89 9.45
C THR A 281 -15.68 20.59 9.59
N PHE A 282 -15.79 20.04 10.82
CA PHE A 282 -16.44 18.73 11.02
C PHE A 282 -17.63 18.74 11.99
N THR A 283 -18.64 17.95 11.66
CA THR A 283 -19.63 17.44 12.61
C THR A 283 -19.15 16.10 13.14
N ARG A 284 -18.91 16.00 14.45
CA ARG A 284 -18.68 14.72 15.15
C ARG A 284 -20.00 13.97 15.30
N ILE A 285 -19.99 12.70 14.91
CA ILE A 285 -21.13 11.78 14.97
C ILE A 285 -20.81 10.68 15.98
N ASP A 286 -21.39 10.77 17.18
CA ASP A 286 -21.20 9.75 18.22
C ASP A 286 -22.18 8.57 18.13
N LYS A 287 -23.20 8.64 17.25
CA LYS A 287 -24.03 7.47 16.93
C LYS A 287 -23.21 6.47 16.10
N PRO A 288 -23.08 5.19 16.54
CA PRO A 288 -22.52 4.14 15.71
C PRO A 288 -23.20 4.06 14.33
N GLY A 289 -22.44 3.59 13.36
CA GLY A 289 -22.93 3.22 12.04
C GLY A 289 -21.78 2.77 11.14
N PRO A 290 -22.10 2.24 9.95
CA PRO A 290 -21.13 1.59 9.08
C PRO A 290 -20.01 2.54 8.65
N MET A 291 -18.79 2.02 8.65
CA MET A 291 -17.61 2.69 8.09
C MET A 291 -17.52 2.50 6.57
N MET A 292 -18.62 2.83 5.88
CA MET A 292 -18.77 2.67 4.43
C MET A 292 -19.33 3.95 3.81
N ILE A 293 -18.77 4.33 2.67
CA ILE A 293 -19.07 5.55 1.93
C ILE A 293 -19.66 5.19 0.56
N GLN A 294 -20.63 5.97 0.09
CA GLN A 294 -21.11 5.96 -1.29
C GLN A 294 -20.59 7.20 -2.02
N THR A 295 -19.91 7.02 -3.15
CA THR A 295 -19.39 8.14 -3.95
C THR A 295 -20.53 8.91 -4.60
N ILE A 296 -20.44 10.25 -4.59
CA ILE A 296 -21.28 11.17 -5.35
C ILE A 296 -20.34 11.91 -6.30
N MET A 297 -20.05 11.32 -7.45
CA MET A 297 -19.19 11.91 -8.47
C MET A 297 -19.49 11.33 -9.85
N ASP A 298 -19.47 12.18 -10.86
CA ASP A 298 -19.44 11.75 -12.26
C ASP A 298 -17.98 11.65 -12.74
N ASN A 299 -17.60 10.47 -13.26
CA ASN A 299 -16.27 10.20 -13.76
C ASN A 299 -16.26 8.95 -14.66
N PRO A 300 -15.62 8.99 -15.85
CA PRO A 300 -15.57 7.83 -16.75
C PRO A 300 -14.96 6.55 -16.14
N ASN A 301 -14.05 6.69 -15.17
CA ASN A 301 -13.30 5.58 -14.58
C ASN A 301 -13.80 5.20 -13.18
N VAL A 302 -14.76 5.94 -12.61
CA VAL A 302 -15.33 5.68 -11.27
C VAL A 302 -16.83 5.85 -11.35
N LYS A 303 -17.56 4.73 -11.33
CA LYS A 303 -19.03 4.70 -11.41
C LYS A 303 -19.65 5.51 -10.27
N ASN A 304 -20.53 6.47 -10.59
CA ASN A 304 -21.31 7.18 -9.59
C ASN A 304 -22.12 6.19 -8.73
N GLY A 305 -22.19 6.42 -7.42
CA GLY A 305 -22.78 5.47 -6.47
C GLY A 305 -21.92 4.23 -6.17
N LEU A 306 -20.64 4.18 -6.56
CA LEU A 306 -19.67 3.21 -6.04
C LEU A 306 -19.68 3.26 -4.50
N ARG A 307 -19.77 2.10 -3.86
CA ARG A 307 -19.65 1.96 -2.40
C ARG A 307 -18.29 1.38 -2.05
N PHE A 308 -17.70 1.83 -0.95
CA PHE A 308 -16.44 1.30 -0.43
C PHE A 308 -16.33 1.42 1.08
N GLY A 309 -15.52 0.56 1.68
CA GLY A 309 -15.38 0.45 3.14
C GLY A 309 -16.12 -0.77 3.70
N VAL A 310 -16.43 -0.73 5.00
CA VAL A 310 -16.96 -1.90 5.72
C VAL A 310 -18.21 -1.60 6.55
N LYS A 311 -19.07 -2.60 6.69
CA LYS A 311 -20.39 -2.52 7.37
C LYS A 311 -20.26 -2.51 8.89
N LYS A 312 -19.13 -2.95 9.43
CA LYS A 312 -18.87 -2.92 10.88
C LYS A 312 -19.05 -1.50 11.41
N GLU A 313 -19.88 -1.35 12.43
CA GLU A 313 -20.22 -0.04 12.97
C GLU A 313 -19.16 0.47 13.93
N HIS A 314 -18.76 1.73 13.76
CA HIS A 314 -17.82 2.41 14.65
C HIS A 314 -18.27 3.85 14.95
N PHE A 315 -17.70 4.42 16.00
CA PHE A 315 -17.87 5.82 16.40
C PHE A 315 -16.61 6.32 17.13
N PRO A 316 -16.34 7.64 17.19
CA PRO A 316 -17.06 8.68 16.45
C PRO A 316 -16.86 8.53 14.94
N ARG A 317 -17.81 9.00 14.14
CA ARG A 317 -17.61 9.28 12.71
C ARG A 317 -17.49 10.79 12.54
N PHE A 318 -16.83 11.25 11.47
CA PHE A 318 -16.70 12.68 11.17
C PHE A 318 -17.29 12.97 9.80
N ALA A 319 -18.17 13.96 9.75
CA ALA A 319 -18.76 14.48 8.52
C ALA A 319 -18.28 15.90 8.26
N VAL A 320 -18.01 16.24 7.00
CA VAL A 320 -17.60 17.59 6.59
C VAL A 320 -18.84 18.50 6.53
N ASP A 321 -18.74 19.70 7.11
CA ASP A 321 -19.80 20.71 7.00
C ASP A 321 -19.85 21.28 5.56
N GLY A 322 -20.95 21.00 4.85
CA GLY A 322 -21.15 21.42 3.45
C GLY A 322 -21.49 22.90 3.25
N LYS A 323 -21.54 23.72 4.30
CA LYS A 323 -21.79 25.18 4.19
C LYS A 323 -20.65 25.95 3.53
N ASP A 324 -19.43 25.41 3.55
CA ASP A 324 -18.27 26.00 2.87
C ASP A 324 -18.35 25.71 1.36
N ALA A 325 -18.71 26.72 0.57
CA ALA A 325 -18.84 26.60 -0.88
C ALA A 325 -17.54 26.26 -1.64
N SER A 326 -16.38 26.24 -0.97
CA SER A 326 -15.14 25.71 -1.54
C SER A 326 -15.01 24.17 -1.43
N VAL A 327 -15.86 23.52 -0.63
CA VAL A 327 -15.92 22.07 -0.45
C VAL A 327 -16.68 21.41 -1.60
N GLN A 328 -15.96 20.66 -2.43
CA GLN A 328 -16.57 19.68 -3.32
C GLN A 328 -16.88 18.41 -2.53
N SER A 329 -18.15 18.06 -2.39
CA SER A 329 -18.55 16.73 -1.94
C SER A 329 -18.17 15.68 -2.99
N LEU A 330 -17.65 14.55 -2.53
CA LEU A 330 -17.25 13.40 -3.34
C LEU A 330 -17.94 12.09 -2.89
N GLY A 331 -18.63 12.10 -1.75
CA GLY A 331 -19.39 10.98 -1.23
C GLY A 331 -19.92 11.18 0.18
N THR A 332 -20.98 10.45 0.53
CA THR A 332 -21.65 10.45 1.84
C THR A 332 -21.51 9.10 2.53
N TRP A 333 -21.80 9.05 3.83
CA TRP A 333 -21.96 7.76 4.52
C TRP A 333 -23.16 6.98 3.93
N ILE A 334 -23.14 5.64 3.95
CA ILE A 334 -24.23 4.85 3.34
C ILE A 334 -25.56 4.89 4.12
N ASP A 335 -25.54 5.31 5.38
CA ASP A 335 -26.68 5.34 6.31
C ASP A 335 -27.26 6.75 6.54
N ARG A 336 -26.67 7.78 5.92
CA ARG A 336 -27.00 9.20 6.16
C ARG A 336 -26.36 10.12 5.11
N ASP A 337 -27.05 11.18 4.72
CA ASP A 337 -26.63 12.12 3.66
C ASP A 337 -25.45 13.06 4.05
N ASP A 338 -24.83 12.83 5.20
CA ASP A 338 -23.67 13.58 5.69
C ASP A 338 -22.40 13.29 4.86
N ILE A 339 -21.67 14.35 4.50
CA ILE A 339 -20.48 14.29 3.62
C ILE A 339 -19.34 13.54 4.33
N ALA A 340 -18.92 12.41 3.76
CA ALA A 340 -17.88 11.53 4.28
C ALA A 340 -16.61 11.50 3.42
N PHE A 341 -16.71 11.95 2.17
CA PHE A 341 -15.60 12.07 1.22
C PHE A 341 -15.72 13.45 0.55
N ALA A 342 -14.66 14.26 0.62
CA ALA A 342 -14.67 15.64 0.11
C ALA A 342 -13.29 16.10 -0.39
N SER A 343 -13.26 17.16 -1.19
CA SER A 343 -12.02 17.83 -1.61
C SER A 343 -12.17 19.35 -1.71
N LYS A 344 -11.12 20.10 -1.36
CA LYS A 344 -11.00 21.54 -1.64
C LYS A 344 -9.55 22.00 -1.79
N LYS A 345 -9.34 23.28 -2.11
CA LYS A 345 -8.02 23.92 -1.99
C LYS A 345 -7.84 24.42 -0.55
N HIS A 346 -6.67 24.15 0.04
CA HIS A 346 -6.27 24.61 1.38
C HIS A 346 -4.81 25.05 1.33
N ARG A 347 -4.49 26.28 1.78
CA ARG A 347 -3.11 26.82 1.91
C ARG A 347 -2.13 26.44 0.77
N GLY A 348 -2.58 26.52 -0.48
CA GLY A 348 -1.77 26.23 -1.68
C GLY A 348 -1.56 24.74 -2.01
N PHE A 349 -2.31 23.83 -1.39
CA PHE A 349 -2.40 22.41 -1.75
C PHE A 349 -3.86 21.98 -1.99
N THR A 350 -4.08 20.79 -2.55
CA THR A 350 -5.42 20.18 -2.67
C THR A 350 -5.64 19.28 -1.47
N SER A 351 -6.53 19.66 -0.56
CA SER A 351 -6.89 18.82 0.58
C SER A 351 -8.05 17.91 0.20
N VAL A 352 -7.94 16.63 0.53
CA VAL A 352 -8.96 15.59 0.30
C VAL A 352 -9.19 14.87 1.62
N TYR A 353 -10.43 14.74 2.05
CA TYR A 353 -10.81 14.02 3.26
C TYR A 353 -11.59 12.76 2.90
N VAL A 354 -11.26 11.63 3.53
CA VAL A 354 -11.99 10.36 3.39
C VAL A 354 -12.23 9.77 4.78
N GLY A 355 -13.49 9.65 5.19
CA GLY A 355 -13.89 9.24 6.54
C GLY A 355 -13.64 7.77 6.87
N CYS A 356 -13.45 6.90 5.87
CA CYS A 356 -13.13 5.49 6.08
C CYS A 356 -12.07 4.97 5.10
N ALA A 357 -11.71 3.71 5.27
CA ALA A 357 -10.88 2.91 4.39
C ALA A 357 -11.42 1.47 4.43
N PRO A 358 -11.06 0.60 3.45
CA PRO A 358 -10.11 0.81 2.36
C PRO A 358 -10.72 1.54 1.16
N LEU A 359 -9.92 2.42 0.53
CA LEU A 359 -10.18 2.93 -0.81
C LEU A 359 -9.86 1.83 -1.85
N PRO A 360 -10.80 1.51 -2.76
CA PRO A 360 -10.57 0.65 -3.92
C PRO A 360 -9.62 1.32 -4.92
N VAL A 361 -9.00 0.52 -5.78
CA VAL A 361 -7.87 0.95 -6.62
C VAL A 361 -8.27 1.99 -7.67
N GLU A 362 -9.52 1.97 -8.12
CA GLU A 362 -10.13 2.90 -9.07
C GLU A 362 -10.18 4.32 -8.48
N LEU A 363 -10.51 4.45 -7.19
CA LEU A 363 -10.47 5.73 -6.48
C LEU A 363 -9.03 6.21 -6.25
N LEU A 364 -8.10 5.31 -5.95
CA LEU A 364 -6.68 5.65 -5.83
C LEU A 364 -6.09 6.13 -7.17
N GLN A 365 -6.41 5.47 -8.28
CA GLN A 365 -6.00 5.87 -9.62
C GLN A 365 -6.63 7.18 -10.07
N ARG A 366 -7.90 7.44 -9.71
CA ARG A 366 -8.54 8.77 -9.89
C ARG A 366 -7.81 9.85 -9.10
N LEU A 367 -7.45 9.59 -7.84
CA LEU A 367 -6.72 10.54 -6.98
C LEU A 367 -5.30 10.80 -7.50
N ALA A 368 -4.58 9.78 -7.97
CA ALA A 368 -3.28 9.91 -8.62
C ALA A 368 -3.36 10.76 -9.90
N THR A 369 -4.28 10.42 -10.80
CA THR A 369 -4.47 11.15 -12.06
C THR A 369 -4.89 12.60 -11.81
N GLY A 370 -5.80 12.85 -10.87
CA GLY A 370 -6.23 14.20 -10.46
C GLY A 370 -5.15 15.02 -9.74
N ALA A 371 -4.13 14.36 -9.16
CA ALA A 371 -2.92 14.99 -8.65
C ALA A 371 -1.84 15.22 -9.72
N GLY A 372 -2.09 14.83 -10.98
CA GLY A 372 -1.11 14.91 -12.06
C GLY A 372 0.02 13.88 -11.97
N VAL A 373 -0.15 12.81 -11.18
CA VAL A 373 0.77 11.67 -11.14
C VAL A 373 0.67 10.88 -12.43
N ARG A 374 1.80 10.44 -13.00
CA ARG A 374 1.80 9.49 -14.11
C ARG A 374 1.56 8.08 -13.58
N LEU A 375 0.48 7.43 -14.03
CA LEU A 375 0.36 5.97 -13.94
C LEU A 375 1.28 5.32 -14.97
N TRP A 376 2.04 4.31 -14.54
CA TRP A 376 3.05 3.63 -15.36
C TRP A 376 2.46 2.42 -16.09
N SER A 377 1.51 1.69 -15.49
CA SER A 377 0.68 0.66 -16.18
C SER A 377 -0.72 1.20 -16.48
N SER A 378 -1.31 0.76 -17.59
CA SER A 378 -2.73 0.96 -17.92
C SER A 378 -3.68 0.02 -17.16
N LYS A 379 -3.16 -0.80 -16.23
CA LYS A 379 -3.90 -1.73 -15.37
C LYS A 379 -3.50 -1.56 -13.90
N PRO A 380 -4.32 -2.01 -12.92
CA PRO A 380 -4.05 -1.90 -11.48
C PRO A 380 -2.99 -2.93 -11.00
N ASP A 381 -1.83 -2.89 -11.66
CA ASP A 381 -0.67 -3.75 -11.44
C ASP A 381 0.23 -3.22 -10.32
N CYS A 382 1.01 -4.10 -9.71
CA CYS A 382 2.04 -3.68 -8.75
C CYS A 382 3.28 -3.22 -9.52
N VAL A 383 3.65 -1.94 -9.35
CA VAL A 383 4.82 -1.33 -9.98
C VAL A 383 5.83 -0.92 -8.91
N ARG A 384 7.05 -1.46 -9.00
CA ARG A 384 8.20 -1.09 -8.17
C ARG A 384 9.23 -0.43 -9.08
N ALA A 385 9.78 0.73 -8.71
CA ALA A 385 10.84 1.35 -9.52
C ALA A 385 11.75 2.31 -8.74
N THR A 386 12.96 2.42 -9.25
CA THR A 386 13.98 3.43 -8.93
C THR A 386 14.44 4.09 -10.23
N ARG A 387 15.40 5.02 -10.17
CA ARG A 387 15.94 5.72 -11.35
C ARG A 387 16.40 4.76 -12.45
N ASP A 388 17.06 3.68 -12.08
CA ASP A 388 17.72 2.80 -13.04
C ASP A 388 17.10 1.39 -13.14
N THR A 389 16.05 1.08 -12.36
CA THR A 389 15.35 -0.23 -12.40
C THR A 389 13.83 -0.12 -12.26
N MET A 390 13.10 -1.08 -12.82
CA MET A 390 11.66 -1.25 -12.64
C MET A 390 11.28 -2.74 -12.61
N ALA A 391 10.28 -3.09 -11.80
CA ALA A 391 9.53 -4.34 -11.88
C ALA A 391 8.02 -4.06 -12.02
N ILE A 392 7.33 -4.85 -12.82
CA ILE A 392 5.86 -4.91 -12.88
C ILE A 392 5.39 -6.35 -12.62
N ILE A 393 4.39 -6.50 -11.76
CA ILE A 393 3.72 -7.76 -11.44
C ILE A 393 2.27 -7.64 -11.91
N ALA A 394 1.85 -8.49 -12.85
CA ALA A 394 0.53 -8.43 -13.45
C ALA A 394 -0.59 -8.81 -12.46
N SER A 395 -1.53 -7.88 -12.26
CA SER A 395 -2.74 -8.05 -11.43
C SER A 395 -3.86 -8.83 -12.11
N SER A 396 -3.74 -9.07 -13.41
CA SER A 396 -4.79 -9.56 -14.30
C SER A 396 -4.20 -9.99 -15.64
N ASP A 397 -4.97 -10.77 -16.41
CA ASP A 397 -4.62 -11.28 -17.74
C ASP A 397 -4.77 -10.22 -18.86
N GLY A 398 -4.18 -10.48 -20.03
CA GLY A 398 -4.38 -9.70 -21.28
C GLY A 398 -3.58 -8.39 -21.35
N GLU A 399 -3.49 -7.76 -22.52
CA GLU A 399 -2.65 -6.59 -22.79
C GLU A 399 -2.71 -5.49 -21.72
N ARG A 400 -1.54 -4.89 -21.40
CA ARG A 400 -1.46 -3.53 -20.84
C ARG A 400 -0.45 -2.70 -21.63
N ARG A 401 -0.67 -1.38 -21.66
CA ARG A 401 0.37 -0.41 -22.04
C ARG A 401 1.15 -0.05 -20.78
N VAL A 402 2.47 -0.06 -20.88
CA VAL A 402 3.37 0.48 -19.86
C VAL A 402 4.10 1.68 -20.44
N THR A 403 4.04 2.83 -19.76
CA THR A 403 4.81 4.02 -20.16
C THR A 403 5.59 4.62 -19.00
N VAL A 404 6.92 4.62 -19.12
CA VAL A 404 7.88 5.06 -18.10
C VAL A 404 8.39 6.49 -18.38
N PRO A 405 8.82 7.25 -17.34
CA PRO A 405 9.27 8.62 -17.52
C PRO A 405 10.59 8.77 -18.30
N TYR A 406 11.46 7.77 -18.32
CA TYR A 406 12.75 7.73 -19.03
C TYR A 406 12.98 6.34 -19.65
N PRO A 407 13.83 6.20 -20.69
CA PRO A 407 14.03 4.91 -21.35
C PRO A 407 14.58 3.83 -20.42
N LEU A 408 14.02 2.62 -20.50
CA LEU A 408 14.51 1.39 -19.88
C LEU A 408 14.49 0.26 -20.91
N ALA A 409 15.32 -0.76 -20.77
CA ALA A 409 15.27 -2.00 -21.55
C ALA A 409 14.78 -3.16 -20.67
N PRO A 410 14.06 -4.17 -21.21
CA PRO A 410 13.81 -5.41 -20.47
C PRO A 410 15.14 -6.06 -20.04
N SER A 411 15.20 -6.69 -18.86
CA SER A 411 16.46 -7.22 -18.30
C SER A 411 17.18 -8.24 -19.21
N GLY A 412 16.44 -8.96 -20.06
CA GLY A 412 16.96 -9.90 -21.07
C GLY A 412 16.84 -9.40 -22.52
N GLY A 413 16.70 -8.10 -22.77
CA GLY A 413 16.56 -7.53 -24.12
C GLY A 413 17.36 -6.25 -24.33
N ASP A 414 17.49 -5.79 -25.58
CA ASP A 414 18.40 -4.69 -25.95
C ASP A 414 17.74 -3.34 -26.24
N ALA A 415 16.52 -3.32 -26.77
CA ALA A 415 15.83 -2.08 -27.09
C ALA A 415 15.37 -1.34 -25.81
N ALA A 416 16.00 -0.20 -25.53
CA ALA A 416 15.51 0.73 -24.52
C ALA A 416 14.33 1.55 -25.07
N SER A 417 13.20 1.56 -24.37
CA SER A 417 11.99 2.30 -24.74
C SER A 417 11.40 3.04 -23.55
N ARG A 418 10.56 4.04 -23.83
CA ARG A 418 9.66 4.65 -22.84
C ARG A 418 8.28 4.00 -22.82
N ASP A 419 7.88 3.37 -23.92
CA ASP A 419 6.56 2.81 -24.13
C ASP A 419 6.67 1.33 -24.51
N PHE A 420 5.86 0.49 -23.86
CA PHE A 420 5.81 -0.96 -24.07
C PHE A 420 4.36 -1.42 -24.16
N HIS A 421 4.09 -2.37 -25.04
CA HIS A 421 2.85 -3.13 -25.08
C HIS A 421 3.14 -4.53 -24.54
N LEU A 422 2.51 -4.88 -23.41
CA LEU A 422 2.79 -6.11 -22.67
C LEU A 422 1.52 -6.96 -22.53
N GLU A 423 1.37 -7.94 -23.41
CA GLU A 423 0.62 -9.15 -23.06
C GLU A 423 1.34 -9.83 -21.89
N MET A 424 0.58 -10.16 -20.84
CA MET A 424 1.06 -10.88 -19.66
C MET A 424 -0.09 -11.69 -19.06
N LYS A 425 0.25 -12.80 -18.40
CA LYS A 425 -0.68 -13.56 -17.56
C LYS A 425 -0.73 -13.05 -16.13
N PHE A 426 -1.83 -13.34 -15.44
CA PHE A 426 -1.99 -13.03 -14.03
C PHE A 426 -0.80 -13.55 -13.21
N GLY A 427 -0.16 -12.68 -12.44
CA GLY A 427 1.03 -12.97 -11.64
C GLY A 427 2.32 -13.21 -12.43
N GLU A 428 2.35 -12.94 -13.73
CA GLU A 428 3.60 -12.81 -14.48
C GLU A 428 4.37 -11.55 -14.06
N ILE A 429 5.70 -11.61 -14.09
CA ILE A 429 6.60 -10.54 -13.67
C ILE A 429 7.52 -10.15 -14.83
N LYS A 430 7.69 -8.85 -15.06
CA LYS A 430 8.67 -8.31 -16.01
C LYS A 430 9.54 -7.26 -15.33
N VAL A 431 10.86 -7.36 -15.53
CA VAL A 431 11.86 -6.42 -14.99
C VAL A 431 12.55 -5.67 -16.13
N PHE A 432 12.81 -4.40 -15.87
CA PHE A 432 13.45 -3.48 -16.78
C PHE A 432 14.62 -2.79 -16.06
N VAL A 433 15.69 -2.56 -16.80
CA VAL A 433 16.92 -1.91 -16.35
C VAL A 433 17.30 -0.82 -17.33
N LYS A 434 17.92 0.24 -16.83
CA LYS A 434 18.57 1.25 -17.66
C LYS A 434 19.87 0.66 -18.20
N LYS A 435 20.10 0.72 -19.52
CA LYS A 435 21.40 0.41 -20.11
C LYS A 435 22.32 1.65 -20.05
N PRO A 436 23.65 1.48 -20.01
CA PRO A 436 24.62 2.58 -20.07
C PRO A 436 24.45 3.48 -21.31
#